data_AF-A0A250G116-F1
#
_entry.id   AF-A0A250G116-F1
#
_cell.length_a   1.000
_cell.length_b   1.000
_cell.length_c   1.000
_cell.angle_alpha   90.00
_cell.angle_beta   90.00
_cell.angle_gamma   90.00
#
_symmetry.space_group_name_H-M   'P 1'
#
loop_
_entity.id
_entity.type
_entity.pdbx_description
1 polymer ?
#
loop_
_entity_poly.entity_id
_entity_poly.type
_entity_poly.pdbx_seq_one_letter_code
_entity_poly.pdbx_strand_id
1 'polypeptide(L)'
;MIQRIQSVYMLVVAVISGILPLIFSLYTQAGTVVFAYKNDVTSGVLFAISAVLAIYSIFKFKTRQTQFVLNRLNILINLTLLGIFVYRVLTSSGENLISEKGVGIFLPVLSIVFLFLANQAIRRDENLVKSADRLR
;
A
#
# COMPACT_ATOMS: atom_id res chain seq x y z
N MET A 1 22.90 -4.52 -7.02
CA MET A 1 22.88 -4.41 -5.54
C MET A 1 21.43 -4.37 -5.09
N ILE A 2 20.88 -5.51 -4.67
CA ILE A 2 19.46 -5.66 -4.27
C ILE A 2 19.21 -5.19 -2.82
N GLN A 3 20.25 -4.97 -2.02
CA GLN A 3 20.16 -4.42 -0.67
C GLN A 3 20.05 -2.89 -0.68
N ARG A 4 18.98 -2.36 -1.27
CA ARG A 4 18.60 -0.95 -1.09
C ARG A 4 17.39 -0.88 -0.18
N ILE A 5 17.43 0.00 0.82
CA ILE A 5 16.39 0.11 1.85
C ILE A 5 14.99 0.39 1.25
N GLN A 6 14.90 1.03 0.08
CA GLN A 6 13.61 1.21 -0.61
C GLN A 6 12.91 -0.12 -0.94
N SER A 7 13.66 -1.18 -1.26
CA SER A 7 13.08 -2.49 -1.61
C SER A 7 12.45 -3.18 -0.40
N VAL A 8 13.00 -2.96 0.80
CA VAL A 8 12.45 -3.46 2.06
C VAL A 8 11.10 -2.81 2.34
N TYR A 9 11.00 -1.50 2.21
CA TYR A 9 9.72 -0.79 2.39
C TYR A 9 8.66 -1.25 1.38
N MET A 10 9.04 -1.44 0.11
CA MET A 10 8.10 -1.95 -0.91
C MET A 10 7.70 -3.40 -0.66
N LEU A 11 8.60 -4.24 -0.12
CA LEU A 11 8.29 -5.62 0.26
C LEU A 11 7.28 -5.65 1.41
N VAL A 12 7.45 -4.78 2.40
CA VAL A 12 6.48 -4.60 3.49
C VAL A 12 5.11 -4.20 2.93
N VAL A 13 5.06 -3.27 1.97
CA VAL A 13 3.79 -2.90 1.29
C VAL A 13 3.19 -4.08 0.54
N ALA A 14 3.99 -4.90 -0.14
CA ALA A 14 3.50 -6.10 -0.82
C ALA A 14 2.84 -7.09 0.14
N VAL A 15 3.41 -7.24 1.35
CA VAL A 15 2.84 -8.08 2.41
C VAL A 15 1.56 -7.45 2.98
N ILE A 16 1.57 -6.15 3.29
CA ILE A 16 0.41 -5.42 3.83
C ILE A 16 -0.75 -5.43 2.84
N SER A 17 -0.49 -5.22 1.56
CA SER A 17 -1.54 -5.16 0.54
C SER A 17 -1.91 -6.53 -0.02
N GLY A 18 -1.07 -7.56 0.12
CA GLY A 18 -1.30 -8.88 -0.49
C GLY A 18 -1.72 -9.98 0.49
N ILE A 19 -1.09 -10.03 1.67
CA ILE A 19 -1.27 -11.12 2.64
C ILE A 19 -2.20 -10.68 3.78
N LEU A 20 -1.96 -9.51 4.36
CA LEU A 20 -2.74 -9.05 5.52
C LEU A 20 -4.26 -8.94 5.25
N PRO A 21 -4.76 -8.56 4.05
CA PRO A 21 -6.20 -8.50 3.80
C PRO A 21 -6.88 -9.89 3.69
N LEU A 22 -6.10 -10.98 3.69
CA LEU A 22 -6.60 -12.36 3.84
C LEU A 22 -6.79 -12.75 5.31
N ILE A 23 -6.00 -12.16 6.21
CA ILE A 23 -5.94 -12.51 7.64
C ILE A 23 -6.83 -11.57 8.45
N PHE A 24 -6.76 -10.27 8.16
CA PHE A 24 -7.52 -9.23 8.84
C PHE A 24 -8.78 -8.90 8.05
N SER A 25 -9.93 -8.92 8.72
CA SER A 25 -11.17 -8.41 8.14
C SER A 25 -11.11 -6.90 7.98
N LEU A 26 -11.69 -6.40 6.89
CA LEU A 26 -11.78 -4.98 6.62
C LEU A 26 -12.77 -4.33 7.59
N TYR A 27 -13.99 -4.84 7.63
CA TYR A 27 -15.07 -4.34 8.48
C TYR A 27 -16.07 -5.46 8.78
N THR A 28 -16.97 -5.22 9.73
CA THR A 28 -18.12 -6.10 9.99
C THR A 28 -19.39 -5.35 9.63
N GLN A 29 -20.28 -5.96 8.86
CA GLN A 29 -21.57 -5.37 8.49
C GLN A 29 -22.68 -6.40 8.75
N ALA A 30 -23.70 -6.02 9.50
CA ALA A 30 -24.83 -6.88 9.89
C ALA A 30 -24.40 -8.26 10.43
N GLY A 31 -23.40 -8.27 11.31
CA GLY A 31 -22.85 -9.51 11.89
C GLY A 31 -21.99 -10.35 10.93
N THR A 32 -21.84 -9.93 9.68
CA THR A 32 -20.99 -10.59 8.68
C THR A 32 -19.61 -9.97 8.64
N VAL A 33 -18.59 -10.78 8.82
CA VAL A 33 -17.19 -10.37 8.72
C VAL A 33 -16.79 -10.28 7.25
N VAL A 34 -16.31 -9.11 6.82
CA VAL A 34 -15.99 -8.82 5.42
C VAL A 34 -14.49 -8.82 5.20
N PHE A 35 -14.01 -9.70 4.33
CA PHE A 35 -12.61 -9.75 3.88
C PHE A 35 -12.46 -9.19 2.47
N ALA A 36 -11.29 -8.60 2.18
CA ALA A 36 -11.00 -7.94 0.91
C ALA A 36 -11.20 -8.88 -0.29
N TYR A 37 -10.57 -10.06 -0.28
CA TYR A 37 -10.57 -10.95 -1.44
C TYR A 37 -11.80 -11.87 -1.56
N LYS A 38 -12.62 -11.94 -0.50
CA LYS A 38 -13.74 -12.88 -0.43
C LYS A 38 -15.09 -12.17 -0.56
N ASN A 39 -15.24 -11.02 0.10
CA ASN A 39 -16.54 -10.37 0.28
C ASN A 39 -16.61 -9.02 -0.45
N ASP A 40 -15.50 -8.29 -0.54
CA ASP A 40 -15.45 -6.95 -1.16
C ASP A 40 -14.53 -6.93 -2.37
N VAL A 41 -15.04 -7.45 -3.51
CA VAL A 41 -14.27 -7.63 -4.76
C VAL A 41 -13.57 -6.34 -5.19
N THR A 42 -14.22 -5.18 -5.04
CA THR A 42 -13.63 -3.88 -5.42
C THR A 42 -12.40 -3.57 -4.58
N SER A 43 -12.51 -3.68 -3.25
CA SER A 43 -11.36 -3.47 -2.35
C SER A 43 -10.28 -4.53 -2.57
N GLY A 44 -10.67 -5.79 -2.76
CA GLY A 44 -9.76 -6.90 -3.05
C GLY A 44 -8.93 -6.69 -4.31
N VAL A 45 -9.54 -6.25 -5.41
CA VAL A 45 -8.83 -5.95 -6.66
C VAL A 45 -7.84 -4.80 -6.47
N LEU A 46 -8.23 -3.72 -5.78
CA LEU A 46 -7.33 -2.59 -5.51
C LEU A 46 -6.13 -3.01 -4.63
N PHE A 47 -6.35 -3.84 -3.61
CA PHE A 47 -5.28 -4.42 -2.80
C PHE A 47 -4.36 -5.32 -3.63
N ALA A 48 -4.90 -6.18 -4.48
CA ALA A 48 -4.11 -7.02 -5.39
C ALA A 48 -3.25 -6.17 -6.33
N ILE A 49 -3.81 -5.14 -6.96
CA ILE A 49 -3.08 -4.22 -7.84
C ILE A 49 -1.97 -3.51 -7.04
N SER A 50 -2.28 -3.05 -5.81
CA SER A 50 -1.29 -2.42 -4.93
C SER A 50 -0.11 -3.35 -4.61
N ALA A 51 -0.40 -4.62 -4.30
CA ALA A 51 0.62 -5.63 -4.01
C ALA A 51 1.47 -5.93 -5.26
N VAL A 52 0.85 -6.13 -6.42
CA VAL A 52 1.55 -6.36 -7.70
C VAL A 52 2.43 -5.17 -8.06
N LEU A 53 1.94 -3.93 -7.91
CA LEU A 53 2.73 -2.74 -8.17
C LEU A 53 3.94 -2.62 -7.24
N ALA A 54 3.78 -2.95 -5.95
CA ALA A 54 4.88 -2.95 -5.00
C ALA A 54 5.96 -3.98 -5.40
N ILE A 55 5.55 -5.21 -5.72
CA ILE A 55 6.45 -6.28 -6.18
C ILE A 55 7.15 -5.88 -7.49
N TYR A 56 6.39 -5.38 -8.48
CA TYR A 56 6.94 -4.95 -9.75
C TYR A 56 7.93 -3.79 -9.59
N SER A 57 7.65 -2.85 -8.68
CA SER A 57 8.55 -1.73 -8.37
C SER A 57 9.89 -2.21 -7.79
N ILE A 58 9.90 -3.27 -6.96
CA ILE A 58 11.14 -3.89 -6.46
C ILE A 58 12.02 -4.38 -7.61
N PHE A 59 11.45 -5.05 -8.61
CA PHE A 59 12.20 -5.53 -9.77
C PHE A 59 12.70 -4.40 -10.69
N LYS A 60 12.13 -3.20 -10.61
CA LYS A 60 12.60 -1.99 -11.33
C LYS A 60 13.75 -1.26 -10.63
N PHE A 61 14.58 -1.95 -9.86
CA PHE A 61 15.73 -1.39 -9.13
C PHE A 61 16.76 -0.64 -10.00
N LYS A 62 16.80 -0.91 -11.31
CA LYS A 62 17.70 -0.22 -12.25
C LYS A 62 17.23 1.19 -12.60
N THR A 63 15.93 1.47 -12.53
CA THR A 63 15.35 2.75 -12.98
C THR A 63 14.61 3.45 -11.84
N ARG A 64 15.35 4.27 -11.09
CA ARG A 64 14.83 5.03 -9.93
C ARG A 64 13.61 5.89 -10.25
N GLN A 65 13.60 6.55 -11.42
CA GLN A 65 12.45 7.33 -11.86
C GLN A 65 11.19 6.45 -12.02
N THR A 66 11.32 5.25 -12.61
CA THR A 66 10.20 4.31 -12.73
C THR A 66 9.72 3.85 -11.35
N GLN A 67 10.62 3.50 -10.44
CA GLN A 67 10.24 3.13 -9.06
C GLN A 67 9.46 4.25 -8.37
N PHE A 68 9.91 5.49 -8.54
CA PHE A 68 9.25 6.66 -7.97
C PHE A 68 7.83 6.85 -8.54
N VAL A 69 7.66 6.74 -9.86
CA VAL A 69 6.34 6.84 -10.50
C VAL A 69 5.41 5.71 -10.06
N LEU A 70 5.88 4.46 -10.08
CA LEU A 70 5.10 3.29 -9.65
C LEU A 70 4.66 3.42 -8.18
N ASN A 71 5.55 3.87 -7.31
CA ASN A 71 5.22 4.08 -5.91
C ASN A 71 4.20 5.21 -5.71
N ARG A 72 4.26 6.30 -6.49
CA ARG A 72 3.23 7.35 -6.45
C ARG A 72 1.87 6.83 -6.92
N LEU A 73 1.83 6.04 -7.98
CA LEU A 73 0.58 5.39 -8.42
C LEU A 73 0.04 4.47 -7.33
N ASN A 74 0.91 3.73 -6.65
CA ASN A 74 0.52 2.87 -5.54
C ASN A 74 -0.02 3.66 -4.34
N ILE A 75 0.53 4.85 -4.04
CA ILE A 75 -0.03 5.76 -3.03
C ILE A 75 -1.44 6.20 -3.42
N LEU A 76 -1.67 6.57 -4.68
CA LEU A 76 -3.00 6.96 -5.16
C LEU A 76 -4.03 5.84 -5.00
N ILE A 77 -3.65 4.58 -5.30
CA ILE A 77 -4.52 3.42 -5.08
C ILE A 77 -4.88 3.26 -3.60
N ASN A 78 -3.92 3.39 -2.71
CA ASN A 78 -4.16 3.30 -1.27
C ASN A 78 -4.99 4.48 -0.74
N LEU A 79 -4.86 5.68 -1.32
CA LEU A 79 -5.74 6.81 -1.02
C LEU A 79 -7.17 6.56 -1.50
N THR A 80 -7.36 5.95 -2.68
CA THR A 80 -8.69 5.53 -3.15
C THR A 80 -9.31 4.50 -2.22
N LEU A 81 -8.55 3.49 -1.79
CA LEU A 81 -8.99 2.51 -0.79
C LEU A 81 -9.43 3.20 0.51
N LEU A 82 -8.63 4.14 1.01
CA LEU A 82 -8.96 4.92 2.19
C LEU A 82 -10.28 5.70 2.00
N GLY A 83 -10.47 6.34 0.84
CA GLY A 83 -11.71 7.04 0.51
C GLY A 83 -12.93 6.12 0.50
N ILE A 84 -12.82 4.92 -0.06
CA ILE A 84 -13.88 3.90 -0.04
C ILE A 84 -14.22 3.52 1.40
N PHE A 85 -13.22 3.29 2.25
CA PHE A 85 -13.43 2.91 3.64
C PHE A 85 -14.06 4.02 4.47
N VAL A 86 -13.59 5.27 4.31
CA VAL A 86 -14.19 6.43 4.96
C VAL A 86 -15.65 6.57 4.53
N TYR A 87 -15.96 6.44 3.24
CA TYR A 87 -17.33 6.52 2.73
C TYR A 87 -18.23 5.44 3.36
N ARG A 88 -17.75 4.20 3.47
CA ARG A 88 -18.49 3.10 4.12
C ARG A 88 -18.75 3.40 5.60
N VAL A 89 -17.74 3.90 6.33
CA VAL A 89 -17.87 4.30 7.74
C VAL A 89 -18.94 5.39 7.92
N LEU A 90 -18.97 6.39 7.03
CA LEU A 90 -19.92 7.50 7.12
C LEU A 90 -21.36 7.11 6.71
N THR A 91 -21.51 6.07 5.88
CA THR A 91 -22.81 5.69 5.31
C THR A 91 -23.46 4.50 6.05
N SER A 92 -22.75 3.82 6.95
CA SER A 92 -23.39 2.77 7.76
C SER A 92 -24.30 3.39 8.82
N SER A 93 -25.59 3.07 8.73
CA SER A 93 -26.63 3.53 9.63
C SER A 93 -26.57 2.83 10.99
N GLY A 94 -25.63 3.25 11.85
CA GLY A 94 -25.62 2.90 13.28
C GLY A 94 -25.07 1.53 13.66
N GLU A 95 -24.59 0.73 12.70
CA GLU A 95 -23.81 -0.47 13.02
C GLU A 95 -22.35 -0.09 13.31
N ASN A 96 -21.79 -0.64 14.40
CA ASN A 96 -20.36 -0.54 14.67
C ASN A 96 -19.55 -1.31 13.60
N LEU A 97 -19.29 -0.69 12.45
CA LEU A 97 -18.44 -1.24 11.40
C LEU A 97 -17.02 -1.56 11.90
N ILE A 98 -16.60 -0.84 12.94
CA ILE A 98 -15.34 -0.98 13.68
C ILE A 98 -15.58 -1.79 14.97
N SER A 99 -16.34 -2.88 14.90
CA SER A 99 -16.29 -3.91 15.95
C SER A 99 -14.86 -4.49 15.99
N GLU A 100 -14.44 -5.10 17.12
CA GLU A 100 -13.06 -5.49 17.50
C GLU A 100 -12.18 -6.17 16.42
N LYS A 101 -12.74 -6.61 15.28
CA LYS A 101 -12.08 -7.28 14.16
C LYS A 101 -11.86 -6.41 12.90
N GLY A 102 -12.42 -5.19 12.82
CA GLY A 102 -12.33 -4.29 11.65
C GLY A 102 -11.01 -3.53 11.46
N VAL A 103 -9.88 -4.09 11.90
CA VAL A 103 -8.57 -3.40 11.87
C VAL A 103 -8.03 -3.27 10.42
N GLY A 104 -8.56 -4.06 9.49
CA GLY A 104 -8.14 -4.05 8.08
C GLY A 104 -8.34 -2.70 7.36
N ILE A 105 -9.23 -1.84 7.85
CA ILE A 105 -9.42 -0.47 7.33
C ILE A 105 -8.14 0.37 7.42
N PHE A 106 -7.24 0.08 8.35
CA PHE A 106 -5.98 0.82 8.52
C PHE A 106 -4.84 0.34 7.60
N LEU A 107 -4.99 -0.81 6.93
CA LEU A 107 -3.95 -1.36 6.05
C LEU A 107 -3.51 -0.37 4.94
N PRO A 108 -4.41 0.34 4.23
CA PRO A 108 -4.00 1.33 3.23
C PRO A 108 -3.20 2.49 3.82
N VAL A 109 -3.54 2.93 5.04
CA VAL A 109 -2.79 3.99 5.74
C VAL A 109 -1.36 3.53 6.01
N LEU A 110 -1.20 2.30 6.51
CA LEU A 110 0.12 1.73 6.77
C LEU A 110 0.92 1.58 5.47
N SER A 111 0.29 1.11 4.39
CA SER A 111 0.90 1.06 3.05
C SER A 111 1.37 2.44 2.55
N ILE A 112 0.57 3.50 2.75
CA ILE A 112 0.96 4.87 2.35
C ILE A 112 2.22 5.32 3.09
N VAL A 113 2.31 5.06 4.40
CA VAL A 113 3.50 5.42 5.20
C VAL A 113 4.74 4.73 4.64
N PHE A 114 4.69 3.42 4.40
CA PHE A 114 5.84 2.69 3.85
C PHE A 114 6.19 3.09 2.42
N LEU A 115 5.19 3.37 1.56
CA LEU A 115 5.44 3.89 0.21
C LEU A 115 6.09 5.28 0.24
N PHE A 116 5.71 6.13 1.20
CA PHE A 116 6.36 7.43 1.40
C PHE A 116 7.83 7.27 1.83
N LEU A 117 8.11 6.38 2.78
CA LEU A 117 9.48 6.05 3.18
C LEU A 117 10.31 5.48 2.02
N ALA A 118 9.71 4.60 1.20
CA ALA A 118 10.33 4.10 -0.02
C ALA A 118 10.70 5.22 -0.99
N ASN A 119 9.80 6.19 -1.20
CA ASN A 119 10.05 7.34 -2.05
C ASN A 119 11.16 8.26 -1.50
N GLN A 120 11.21 8.45 -0.18
CA GLN A 120 12.30 9.20 0.46
C GLN A 120 13.65 8.51 0.23
N ALA A 121 13.71 7.18 0.39
CA ALA A 121 14.91 6.39 0.13
C ALA A 121 15.34 6.46 -1.35
N ILE A 122 14.41 6.34 -2.30
CA ILE A 122 14.69 6.46 -3.75
C ILE A 122 15.29 7.84 -4.07
N ARG A 123 14.75 8.92 -3.49
CA ARG A 123 15.27 10.29 -3.70
C ARG A 123 16.67 10.47 -3.15
N ARG A 124 16.97 9.92 -1.97
CA ARG A 124 18.33 9.95 -1.40
C ARG A 124 19.32 9.23 -2.31
N ASP A 125 18.94 8.04 -2.78
CA ASP A 125 19.75 7.21 -3.67
C ASP A 125 19.99 7.87 -5.05
N GLU A 126 18.99 8.57 -5.60
CA GLU A 126 19.12 9.40 -6.79
C GLU A 126 20.11 10.56 -6.58
N ASN A 127 19.99 11.28 -5.46
CA ASN A 127 20.84 12.43 -5.15
C ASN A 127 22.31 12.03 -4.98
N LEU A 128 22.58 10.89 -4.33
CA LEU A 128 23.93 10.36 -4.13
C LEU A 128 24.65 10.09 -5.46
N VAL A 129 23.93 9.55 -6.44
CA VAL A 129 24.52 9.32 -7.78
C VAL A 129 24.78 10.63 -8.50
N LYS A 130 23.83 11.57 -8.46
CA LYS A 130 24.03 12.89 -9.07
C LYS A 130 25.18 13.67 -8.44
N SER A 131 25.39 13.56 -7.13
CA SER A 131 26.53 14.21 -6.48
C SER A 131 27.86 13.55 -6.85
N ALA A 132 27.90 12.23 -7.01
CA ALA A 132 29.11 11.53 -7.42
C ALA A 132 29.50 11.85 -8.88
N ASP A 133 28.52 11.98 -9.76
CA ASP A 133 28.75 12.36 -11.16
C ASP A 133 29.25 13.81 -11.31
N ARG A 134 28.92 14.71 -10.39
CA ARG A 134 29.41 16.11 -10.39
C ARG A 134 30.88 16.26 -9.97
N LEU A 135 31.45 15.26 -9.30
CA LEU A 135 32.84 15.26 -8.84
C LEU A 135 33.81 14.61 -9.83
N ARG A 136 33.26 13.93 -10.85
CA ARG A 136 34.01 13.37 -11.98
C ARG A 136 34.09 14.38 -13.11
#